data_AF-A0A1G1W9Y2-F1
#
_entry.id   AF-A0A1G1W9Y2-F1
#
_cell.length_a   1.000
_cell.length_b   1.000
_cell.length_c   1.000
_cell.angle_alpha   90.00
_cell.angle_beta   90.00
_cell.angle_gamma   90.00
#
_symmetry.space_group_name_H-M   'P 1'
#
loop_
_entity.id
_entity.type
_entity.pdbx_description
1 polymer ?
#
loop_
_entity_poly.entity_id
_entity_poly.type
_entity_poly.pdbx_seq_one_letter_code
_entity_poly.pdbx_strand_id
1 'polypeptide(L)'
;MEKEEVIEKLKIIQSRLKKDQPYITSKIVQSSTELSPYWITKRFRTIGRALRAAGLPSSHLAASIGATKEELLNYLKELRDKLGHPPRAADFDEDEEIYKKYSNHKFSWKIYSLRFGGLKQANKLVEMSDLKDRKEIKTVETEKEEEVIDDKKRFWGRAAEYQALAELLYRGFQGHEIPVDQGLDVFAEKNNKLYHFQVKHKVLSDGRPISLTKSTFEKTGGGDVYYIFVLLSEDKREFLVIPYHFVDHWIRDGVAIDSGKDYLFYIQKRDGKYKFKDVDDVNLNSFLDGWRYIK
;
A
#
# COMPACT_ATOMS: atom_id res chain seq x y z
N MET A 1 -25.12 -28.82 14.40
CA MET A 1 -26.01 -28.27 13.37
C MET A 1 -25.18 -27.62 12.28
N GLU A 2 -25.22 -28.22 11.08
CA GLU A 2 -24.55 -27.70 9.88
C GLU A 2 -25.39 -26.62 9.18
N LYS A 3 -24.83 -25.96 8.16
CA LYS A 3 -25.48 -24.84 7.47
C LYS A 3 -26.79 -25.27 6.81
N GLU A 4 -26.78 -26.45 6.21
CA GLU A 4 -27.89 -27.05 5.49
C GLU A 4 -29.06 -27.35 6.44
N GLU A 5 -28.75 -27.84 7.64
CA GLU A 5 -29.73 -28.14 8.68
C GLU A 5 -30.38 -26.86 9.24
N VAL A 6 -29.63 -25.76 9.36
CA VAL A 6 -30.19 -24.44 9.71
C VAL A 6 -31.13 -23.92 8.61
N ILE A 7 -30.75 -24.08 7.33
CA ILE A 7 -31.57 -23.67 6.18
C ILE A 7 -32.89 -24.43 6.15
N GLU A 8 -32.85 -25.75 6.35
CA GLU A 8 -34.03 -26.59 6.37
C GLU A 8 -34.97 -26.21 7.52
N LYS A 9 -34.42 -25.99 8.72
CA LYS A 9 -35.20 -25.51 9.88
C LYS A 9 -35.84 -24.15 9.64
N LEU A 10 -35.16 -23.22 8.94
CA LEU A 10 -35.76 -21.94 8.56
C LEU A 10 -36.92 -22.10 7.58
N LYS A 11 -36.81 -23.02 6.60
CA LYS A 11 -37.92 -23.32 5.68
C LYS A 11 -39.13 -23.92 6.40
N ILE A 12 -38.88 -24.80 7.38
CA ILE A 12 -39.94 -25.35 8.23
C ILE A 12 -40.64 -24.23 9.01
N ILE A 13 -39.89 -23.32 9.65
CA ILE A 13 -40.45 -22.18 10.36
C ILE A 13 -41.28 -21.29 9.42
N GLN A 14 -40.79 -21.00 8.20
CA GLN A 14 -41.54 -20.21 7.22
C GLN A 14 -42.87 -20.85 6.85
N SER A 15 -42.90 -22.17 6.64
CA SER A 15 -44.14 -22.88 6.25
C SER A 15 -45.25 -22.81 7.30
N ARG A 16 -44.89 -22.53 8.55
CA ARG A 16 -45.81 -22.43 9.70
C ARG A 16 -46.23 -20.98 10.02
N LEU A 17 -45.71 -20.00 9.29
CA LEU A 17 -46.12 -18.61 9.47
C LEU A 17 -47.56 -18.39 9.01
N LYS A 18 -48.26 -17.53 9.73
CA LYS A 18 -49.61 -17.07 9.35
C LYS A 18 -49.52 -16.13 8.14
N LYS A 19 -50.60 -16.01 7.37
CA LYS A 19 -50.66 -15.18 6.14
C LYS A 19 -50.33 -13.69 6.35
N ASP A 20 -50.54 -13.17 7.56
CA ASP A 20 -50.22 -11.80 7.99
C ASP A 20 -48.75 -11.61 8.42
N GLN A 21 -47.96 -12.68 8.47
CA GLN A 21 -46.53 -12.66 8.79
C GLN A 21 -45.71 -13.12 7.58
N PRO A 22 -45.37 -12.22 6.65
CA PRO A 22 -44.74 -12.60 5.39
C PRO A 22 -43.30 -13.12 5.53
N TYR A 23 -42.62 -12.86 6.66
CA TYR A 23 -41.22 -13.24 6.86
C TYR A 23 -40.88 -13.57 8.32
N ILE A 24 -39.82 -14.37 8.49
CA ILE A 24 -39.27 -14.73 9.81
C ILE A 24 -38.54 -13.54 10.44
N THR A 25 -38.83 -13.26 11.71
CA THR A 25 -38.17 -12.23 12.52
C THR A 25 -37.32 -12.84 13.63
N SER A 26 -36.43 -12.04 14.23
CA SER A 26 -35.62 -12.50 15.38
C SER A 26 -36.49 -12.98 16.54
N LYS A 27 -37.66 -12.35 16.76
CA LYS A 27 -38.59 -12.74 17.82
C LYS A 27 -39.17 -14.13 17.55
N ILE A 28 -39.50 -14.44 16.30
CA ILE A 28 -40.03 -15.75 15.88
C ILE A 28 -38.99 -16.85 16.12
N VAL A 29 -37.73 -16.60 15.76
CA VAL A 29 -36.64 -17.57 16.01
C VAL A 29 -36.38 -17.75 17.51
N GLN A 30 -36.41 -16.67 18.29
CA GLN A 30 -36.22 -16.75 19.75
C GLN A 30 -37.32 -17.56 20.44
N SER A 31 -38.55 -17.52 19.92
CA SER A 31 -39.68 -18.30 20.43
C SER A 31 -39.81 -19.70 19.83
N SER A 32 -38.98 -20.06 18.85
CA SER A 32 -39.03 -21.36 18.16
C SER A 32 -38.26 -22.41 18.95
N THR A 33 -38.84 -23.61 19.10
CA THR A 33 -38.14 -24.78 19.64
C THR A 33 -37.31 -25.50 18.59
N GLU A 34 -37.60 -25.22 17.31
CA GLU A 34 -37.00 -25.88 16.14
C GLU A 34 -35.59 -25.36 15.82
N LEU A 35 -35.30 -24.07 16.10
CA LEU A 35 -34.03 -23.43 15.77
C LEU A 35 -33.61 -22.37 16.78
N SER A 36 -32.53 -22.65 17.52
CA SER A 36 -31.92 -21.68 18.42
C SER A 36 -31.24 -20.52 17.64
N PRO A 37 -31.40 -19.25 18.08
CA PRO A 37 -30.67 -18.10 17.52
C PRO A 37 -29.14 -18.29 17.50
N TYR A 38 -28.60 -19.09 18.42
CA TYR A 38 -27.17 -19.40 18.49
C TYR A 38 -26.64 -19.97 17.16
N TRP A 39 -27.37 -20.90 16.55
CA TRP A 39 -26.92 -21.56 15.32
C TRP A 39 -26.97 -20.64 14.10
N ILE A 40 -27.92 -19.71 14.05
CA ILE A 40 -27.98 -18.66 13.03
C ILE A 40 -26.75 -17.76 13.14
N THR A 41 -26.45 -17.27 14.34
CA THR A 41 -25.27 -16.41 14.56
C THR A 41 -23.98 -17.15 14.27
N LYS A 42 -23.85 -18.41 14.73
CA LYS A 42 -22.64 -19.22 14.53
C LYS A 42 -22.36 -19.53 13.06
N ARG A 43 -23.40 -19.80 12.26
CA ARG A 43 -23.24 -20.26 10.86
C ARG A 43 -23.39 -19.16 9.82
N PHE A 44 -24.22 -18.15 10.09
CA PHE A 44 -24.58 -17.09 9.14
C PHE A 44 -24.35 -15.67 9.67
N ARG A 45 -23.94 -15.51 10.94
CA ARG A 45 -23.74 -14.23 11.66
C ARG A 45 -25.01 -13.41 11.89
N THR A 46 -25.95 -13.40 10.94
CA THR A 46 -27.21 -12.64 11.02
C THR A 46 -28.37 -13.45 10.45
N ILE A 47 -29.58 -13.18 10.93
CA ILE A 47 -30.80 -13.80 10.41
C ILE A 47 -31.03 -13.49 8.93
N GLY A 48 -30.75 -12.25 8.49
CA GLY A 48 -30.91 -11.86 7.08
C GLY A 48 -30.07 -12.71 6.12
N ARG A 49 -28.83 -13.05 6.50
CA ARG A 49 -27.96 -13.95 5.72
C ARG A 49 -28.50 -15.38 5.68
N ALA A 50 -29.03 -15.87 6.79
CA ALA A 50 -29.60 -17.21 6.86
C ALA A 50 -30.89 -17.31 6.03
N LEU A 51 -31.75 -16.29 6.07
CA LEU A 51 -32.97 -16.21 5.24
C LEU A 51 -32.64 -16.14 3.75
N ARG A 52 -31.62 -15.34 3.37
CA ARG A 52 -31.15 -15.30 1.99
C ARG A 52 -30.64 -16.65 1.51
N ALA A 53 -29.80 -17.33 2.30
CA ALA A 53 -29.31 -18.66 1.97
C ALA A 53 -30.43 -19.70 1.84
N ALA A 54 -31.53 -19.50 2.57
CA ALA A 54 -32.72 -20.33 2.49
C ALA A 54 -33.69 -19.95 1.34
N GLY A 55 -33.43 -18.85 0.61
CA GLY A 55 -34.33 -18.32 -0.42
C GLY A 55 -35.62 -17.72 0.15
N LEU A 56 -35.59 -17.24 1.39
CA LEU A 56 -36.76 -16.76 2.12
C LEU A 56 -36.86 -15.22 2.14
N PRO A 57 -38.08 -14.66 2.17
CA PRO A 57 -38.29 -13.22 2.28
C PRO A 57 -37.78 -12.69 3.63
N SER A 58 -37.43 -11.41 3.67
CA SER A 58 -36.98 -10.74 4.90
C SER A 58 -37.46 -9.29 4.93
N SER A 59 -37.44 -8.66 6.11
CA SER A 59 -37.79 -7.24 6.22
C SER A 59 -36.83 -6.37 5.40
N HIS A 60 -37.27 -5.18 5.01
CA HIS A 60 -36.46 -4.21 4.26
C HIS A 60 -35.09 -3.96 4.92
N LEU A 61 -35.07 -3.83 6.26
CA LEU A 61 -33.85 -3.66 7.04
C LEU A 61 -32.97 -4.92 7.03
N ALA A 62 -33.56 -6.11 7.15
CA ALA A 62 -32.83 -7.37 7.12
C ALA A 62 -32.26 -7.69 5.72
N ALA A 63 -32.99 -7.35 4.67
CA ALA A 63 -32.53 -7.44 3.28
C ALA A 63 -31.33 -6.50 3.03
N SER A 64 -31.45 -5.25 3.51
CA SER A 64 -30.40 -4.23 3.41
C SER A 64 -29.14 -4.60 4.21
N ILE A 65 -29.29 -5.16 5.41
CA ILE A 65 -28.17 -5.62 6.25
C ILE A 65 -27.57 -6.93 5.72
N GLY A 66 -28.39 -7.76 5.07
CA GLY A 66 -28.00 -9.03 4.46
C GLY A 66 -26.96 -8.87 3.36
N ALA A 67 -26.92 -7.70 2.70
CA ALA A 67 -25.94 -7.42 1.67
C ALA A 67 -24.51 -7.47 2.22
N THR A 68 -23.65 -8.21 1.53
CA THR A 68 -22.22 -8.29 1.86
C THR A 68 -21.53 -6.97 1.52
N LYS A 69 -20.30 -6.78 2.00
CA LYS A 69 -19.57 -5.56 1.65
C LYS A 69 -19.24 -5.57 0.16
N GLU A 70 -18.95 -6.74 -0.38
CA GLU A 70 -18.63 -7.00 -1.78
C GLU A 70 -19.83 -6.68 -2.69
N GLU A 71 -21.04 -7.17 -2.36
CA GLU A 71 -22.26 -6.89 -3.11
C GLU A 71 -22.58 -5.38 -3.14
N LEU A 72 -22.39 -4.69 -2.03
CA LEU A 72 -22.59 -3.23 -1.95
C LEU A 72 -21.58 -2.46 -2.81
N LEU A 73 -20.32 -2.90 -2.85
CA LEU A 73 -19.30 -2.27 -3.71
C LEU A 73 -19.54 -2.56 -5.19
N ASN A 74 -19.96 -3.78 -5.54
CA ASN A 74 -20.29 -4.15 -6.92
C ASN A 74 -21.53 -3.39 -7.44
N TYR A 75 -22.56 -3.27 -6.60
CA TYR A 75 -23.70 -2.41 -6.89
C TYR A 75 -23.26 -0.96 -7.17
N LEU A 76 -22.41 -0.40 -6.31
CA LEU A 76 -21.92 0.97 -6.43
C LEU A 76 -21.07 1.18 -7.69
N LYS A 77 -20.29 0.16 -8.08
CA LYS A 77 -19.51 0.12 -9.33
C LYS A 77 -20.42 0.16 -10.56
N GLU A 78 -21.40 -0.74 -10.65
CA GLU A 78 -22.34 -0.77 -11.77
C GLU A 78 -23.16 0.53 -11.87
N LEU A 79 -23.58 1.07 -10.72
CA LEU A 79 -24.33 2.33 -10.69
C LEU A 79 -23.47 3.50 -11.20
N ARG A 80 -22.21 3.58 -10.79
CA ARG A 80 -21.24 4.56 -11.31
C ARG A 80 -21.08 4.42 -12.83
N ASP A 81 -20.90 3.19 -13.31
CA ASP A 81 -20.64 2.94 -14.73
C ASP A 81 -21.85 3.33 -15.59
N LYS A 82 -23.08 3.17 -15.08
CA LYS A 82 -24.31 3.67 -15.72
C LYS A 82 -24.40 5.20 -15.72
N LEU A 83 -24.01 5.85 -14.63
CA LEU A 83 -24.16 7.31 -14.45
C LEU A 83 -23.01 8.12 -15.09
N GLY A 84 -21.85 7.50 -15.30
CA GLY A 84 -20.63 8.17 -15.76
C GLY A 84 -19.95 9.07 -14.71
N HIS A 85 -20.44 9.07 -13.46
CA HIS A 85 -19.86 9.81 -12.34
C HIS A 85 -20.00 9.04 -11.02
N PRO A 86 -19.20 9.37 -9.98
CA PRO A 86 -19.34 8.76 -8.66
C PRO A 86 -20.78 8.92 -8.12
N PRO A 87 -21.44 7.82 -7.68
CA PRO A 87 -22.81 7.88 -7.17
C PRO A 87 -22.93 8.77 -5.93
N ARG A 88 -23.99 9.56 -5.90
CA ARG A 88 -24.44 10.47 -4.85
C ARG A 88 -25.69 9.92 -4.20
N ALA A 89 -26.11 10.50 -3.08
CA ALA A 89 -27.25 10.00 -2.32
C ALA A 89 -28.57 9.95 -3.13
N ALA A 90 -28.81 10.93 -4.01
CA ALA A 90 -30.00 11.02 -4.85
C ALA A 90 -30.09 9.87 -5.88
N ASP A 91 -28.94 9.45 -6.42
CA ASP A 91 -28.88 8.46 -7.50
C ASP A 91 -29.39 7.07 -7.07
N PHE A 92 -29.41 6.77 -5.77
CA PHE A 92 -29.97 5.52 -5.23
C PHE A 92 -31.49 5.48 -5.33
N ASP A 93 -32.15 6.64 -5.21
CA ASP A 93 -33.60 6.74 -5.30
C ASP A 93 -34.05 6.62 -6.77
N GLU A 94 -33.21 7.09 -7.70
CA GLU A 94 -33.42 7.04 -9.16
C GLU A 94 -33.08 5.68 -9.80
N ASP A 95 -32.35 4.79 -9.11
CA ASP A 95 -32.06 3.46 -9.63
C ASP A 95 -33.27 2.52 -9.56
N GLU A 96 -33.79 2.09 -10.71
CA GLU A 96 -34.92 1.16 -10.81
C GLU A 96 -34.53 -0.31 -11.05
N GLU A 97 -33.29 -0.57 -11.48
CA GLU A 97 -32.93 -1.86 -12.08
C GLU A 97 -31.68 -2.50 -11.46
N ILE A 98 -30.63 -1.73 -11.17
CA ILE A 98 -29.34 -2.29 -10.76
C ILE A 98 -29.46 -2.97 -9.39
N TYR A 99 -30.21 -2.37 -8.46
CA TYR A 99 -30.34 -2.91 -7.11
C TYR A 99 -30.95 -4.32 -7.09
N LYS A 100 -31.82 -4.65 -8.05
CA LYS A 100 -32.53 -5.93 -8.14
C LYS A 100 -31.58 -7.12 -8.30
N LYS A 101 -30.39 -6.90 -8.84
CA LYS A 101 -29.33 -7.92 -8.96
C LYS A 101 -28.78 -8.35 -7.60
N TYR A 102 -28.81 -7.46 -6.61
CA TYR A 102 -28.13 -7.62 -5.32
C TYR A 102 -29.10 -7.72 -4.14
N SER A 103 -30.33 -7.26 -4.32
CA SER A 103 -31.34 -7.19 -3.26
C SER A 103 -32.75 -7.09 -3.86
N ASN A 104 -33.72 -7.67 -3.16
CA ASN A 104 -35.14 -7.52 -3.52
C ASN A 104 -35.69 -6.11 -3.23
N HIS A 105 -34.92 -5.27 -2.53
CA HIS A 105 -35.28 -3.90 -2.16
C HIS A 105 -34.13 -2.92 -2.44
N LYS A 106 -34.47 -1.67 -2.77
CA LYS A 106 -33.49 -0.60 -3.02
C LYS A 106 -32.60 -0.39 -1.80
N PHE A 107 -31.31 -0.17 -2.04
CA PHE A 107 -30.37 0.14 -0.97
C PHE A 107 -30.55 1.59 -0.51
N SER A 108 -30.69 1.80 0.80
CA SER A 108 -30.52 3.15 1.35
C SER A 108 -29.05 3.53 1.34
N TRP A 109 -28.71 4.71 0.82
CA TRP A 109 -27.33 5.23 0.84
C TRP A 109 -26.71 5.25 2.26
N LYS A 110 -27.52 5.33 3.33
CA LYS A 110 -27.07 5.29 4.73
C LYS A 110 -26.34 3.99 5.10
N ILE A 111 -26.60 2.89 4.39
CA ILE A 111 -25.90 1.61 4.62
C ILE A 111 -24.39 1.76 4.41
N TYR A 112 -23.97 2.65 3.50
CA TYR A 112 -22.56 2.89 3.21
C TYR A 112 -21.86 3.66 4.33
N SER A 113 -22.59 4.55 5.02
CA SER A 113 -22.11 5.19 6.25
C SER A 113 -21.81 4.16 7.33
N LEU A 114 -22.72 3.20 7.54
CA LEU A 114 -22.55 2.16 8.55
C LEU A 114 -21.41 1.17 8.23
N ARG A 115 -21.22 0.81 6.95
CA ARG A 115 -20.37 -0.32 6.55
C ARG A 115 -18.96 0.07 6.10
N PHE A 116 -18.80 1.32 5.64
CA PHE A 116 -17.55 1.82 5.05
C PHE A 116 -17.13 3.19 5.62
N GLY A 117 -17.85 3.74 6.59
CA GLY A 117 -17.56 5.07 7.14
C GLY A 117 -18.01 6.23 6.25
N GLY A 118 -18.85 5.96 5.25
CA GLY A 118 -19.47 6.97 4.39
C GLY A 118 -19.52 6.56 2.91
N LEU A 119 -20.46 7.13 2.17
CA LEU A 119 -20.58 6.93 0.72
C LEU A 119 -19.31 7.34 -0.03
N LYS A 120 -18.67 8.44 0.38
CA LYS A 120 -17.40 8.90 -0.20
C LYS A 120 -16.27 7.87 -0.05
N GLN A 121 -16.19 7.20 1.09
CA GLN A 121 -15.20 6.15 1.31
C GLN A 121 -15.51 4.90 0.49
N ALA A 122 -16.80 4.54 0.36
CA ALA A 122 -17.21 3.44 -0.50
C ALA A 122 -16.88 3.69 -1.98
N ASN A 123 -17.14 4.89 -2.50
CA ASN A 123 -16.74 5.28 -3.87
C ASN A 123 -15.23 5.19 -4.06
N LYS A 124 -14.43 5.65 -3.08
CA LYS A 124 -12.97 5.51 -3.11
C LYS A 124 -12.53 4.04 -3.15
N LEU A 125 -13.20 3.16 -2.40
CA LEU A 125 -12.90 1.73 -2.43
C LEU A 125 -13.22 1.09 -3.79
N VAL A 126 -14.30 1.50 -4.44
CA VAL A 126 -14.64 1.07 -5.81
C VAL A 126 -13.60 1.54 -6.81
N GLU A 127 -13.21 2.82 -6.76
CA GLU A 127 -12.13 3.37 -7.59
C GLU A 127 -10.82 2.62 -7.37
N MET A 128 -10.48 2.31 -6.12
CA MET A 128 -9.30 1.50 -5.78
C MET A 128 -9.39 0.06 -6.27
N SER A 129 -10.58 -0.55 -6.30
CA SER A 129 -10.78 -1.88 -6.89
C SER A 129 -10.66 -1.85 -8.42
N ASP A 130 -11.14 -0.83 -9.11
CA ASP A 130 -10.92 -0.71 -10.56
C ASP A 130 -9.47 -0.44 -10.91
N LEU A 131 -8.77 0.29 -10.05
CA LEU A 131 -7.32 0.45 -10.15
C LEU A 131 -6.60 -0.87 -9.88
N LYS A 132 -7.18 -1.81 -9.12
CA LYS A 132 -6.65 -3.18 -8.94
C LYS A 132 -7.00 -4.09 -10.11
N ASP A 133 -8.23 -4.10 -10.61
CA ASP A 133 -8.65 -4.91 -11.76
C ASP A 133 -7.93 -4.45 -13.04
N ARG A 134 -7.75 -3.14 -13.23
CA ARG A 134 -6.90 -2.57 -14.30
C ARG A 134 -5.41 -2.81 -14.06
N LYS A 135 -4.98 -3.00 -12.81
CA LYS A 135 -3.63 -3.49 -12.49
C LYS A 135 -3.51 -4.99 -12.72
N GLU A 136 -4.55 -5.80 -12.60
CA GLU A 136 -4.58 -7.25 -12.86
C GLU A 136 -4.50 -7.57 -14.36
N ILE A 137 -5.24 -6.82 -15.18
CA ILE A 137 -5.16 -6.93 -16.65
C ILE A 137 -3.82 -6.35 -17.17
N LYS A 138 -3.29 -5.31 -16.51
CA LYS A 138 -1.93 -4.83 -16.79
C LYS A 138 -0.84 -5.75 -16.25
N THR A 139 -1.00 -6.43 -15.12
CA THR A 139 0.08 -7.24 -14.49
C THR A 139 0.51 -8.42 -15.33
N VAL A 140 -0.34 -9.01 -16.17
CA VAL A 140 0.13 -10.09 -17.07
C VAL A 140 1.13 -9.59 -18.13
N GLU A 141 0.99 -8.34 -18.60
CA GLU A 141 1.94 -7.70 -19.52
C GLU A 141 3.05 -6.93 -18.77
N THR A 142 2.73 -6.40 -17.58
CA THR A 142 3.61 -5.60 -16.73
C THR A 142 4.53 -6.49 -15.89
N GLU A 143 4.20 -7.73 -15.55
CA GLU A 143 5.09 -8.66 -14.82
C GLU A 143 6.35 -8.95 -15.65
N LYS A 144 6.22 -9.10 -16.98
CA LYS A 144 7.39 -9.22 -17.88
C LYS A 144 8.22 -7.93 -17.98
N GLU A 145 7.61 -6.75 -17.75
CA GLU A 145 8.32 -5.47 -17.76
C GLU A 145 8.83 -5.04 -16.37
N GLU A 146 8.14 -5.39 -15.28
CA GLU A 146 8.51 -5.13 -13.88
C GLU A 146 9.59 -6.08 -13.41
N GLU A 147 9.62 -7.35 -13.84
CA GLU A 147 10.78 -8.22 -13.62
C GLU A 147 12.02 -7.61 -14.30
N VAL A 148 11.87 -7.08 -15.52
CA VAL A 148 12.95 -6.38 -16.25
C VAL A 148 13.30 -5.02 -15.63
N ILE A 149 12.36 -4.27 -15.03
CA ILE A 149 12.59 -2.96 -14.39
C ILE A 149 13.15 -3.12 -12.97
N ASP A 150 12.72 -4.11 -12.21
CA ASP A 150 13.27 -4.47 -10.90
C ASP A 150 14.66 -5.07 -11.05
N ASP A 151 14.87 -5.95 -12.04
CA ASP A 151 16.21 -6.40 -12.42
C ASP A 151 17.07 -5.22 -12.87
N LYS A 152 16.57 -4.31 -13.73
CA LYS A 152 17.30 -3.09 -14.08
C LYS A 152 17.66 -2.28 -12.83
N LYS A 153 16.73 -2.01 -11.91
CA LYS A 153 17.01 -1.26 -10.67
C LYS A 153 18.04 -1.97 -9.79
N ARG A 154 17.93 -3.29 -9.67
CA ARG A 154 18.88 -4.14 -8.95
C ARG A 154 20.27 -4.10 -9.59
N PHE A 155 20.35 -4.16 -10.93
CA PHE A 155 21.60 -4.01 -11.67
C PHE A 155 22.21 -2.62 -11.50
N TRP A 156 21.41 -1.55 -11.50
CA TRP A 156 21.92 -0.18 -11.27
C TRP A 156 22.43 0.02 -9.85
N GLY A 157 21.72 -0.52 -8.84
CA GLY A 157 22.18 -0.51 -7.46
C GLY A 157 23.50 -1.25 -7.31
N ARG A 158 23.56 -2.48 -7.82
CA ARG A 158 24.75 -3.32 -7.74
C ARG A 158 25.94 -2.77 -8.54
N ALA A 159 25.68 -2.16 -9.71
CA ALA A 159 26.71 -1.49 -10.49
C ALA A 159 27.31 -0.29 -9.73
N ALA A 160 26.47 0.47 -9.02
CA ALA A 160 26.95 1.57 -8.18
C ALA A 160 27.81 1.07 -7.01
N GLU A 161 27.45 -0.05 -6.36
CA GLU A 161 28.26 -0.70 -5.32
C GLU A 161 29.63 -1.13 -5.87
N TYR A 162 29.66 -1.83 -7.02
CA TYR A 162 30.91 -2.21 -7.67
C TYR A 162 31.76 -1.01 -8.07
N GLN A 163 31.12 0.07 -8.53
CA GLN A 163 31.84 1.28 -8.91
C GLN A 163 32.47 1.96 -7.69
N ALA A 164 31.72 2.08 -6.58
CA ALA A 164 32.24 2.61 -5.33
C ALA A 164 33.40 1.75 -4.80
N LEU A 165 33.26 0.41 -4.85
CA LEU A 165 34.31 -0.53 -4.49
C LEU A 165 35.57 -0.35 -5.36
N ALA A 166 35.41 -0.22 -6.69
CA ALA A 166 36.52 0.03 -7.60
C ALA A 166 37.25 1.35 -7.27
N GLU A 167 36.52 2.43 -7.01
CA GLU A 167 37.11 3.72 -6.61
C GLU A 167 37.90 3.61 -5.30
N LEU A 168 37.40 2.85 -4.32
CA LEU A 168 38.11 2.57 -3.07
C LEU A 168 39.42 1.79 -3.33
N LEU A 169 39.38 0.75 -4.16
CA LEU A 169 40.56 -0.04 -4.54
C LEU A 169 41.62 0.81 -5.24
N TYR A 170 41.23 1.65 -6.22
CA TYR A 170 42.15 2.58 -6.89
C TYR A 170 42.81 3.58 -5.94
N ARG A 171 42.18 3.85 -4.79
CA ARG A 171 42.70 4.73 -3.73
C ARG A 171 43.49 3.99 -2.65
N GLY A 172 43.78 2.71 -2.85
CA GLY A 172 44.59 1.89 -1.96
C GLY A 172 43.88 1.45 -0.68
N PHE A 173 42.55 1.34 -0.70
CA PHE A 173 41.81 0.65 0.34
C PHE A 173 41.72 -0.84 0.01
N GLN A 174 41.69 -1.70 1.03
CA GLN A 174 41.33 -3.11 0.90
C GLN A 174 39.81 -3.22 1.04
N GLY A 175 39.09 -3.11 -0.08
CA GLY A 175 37.62 -3.08 -0.13
C GLY A 175 37.00 -4.45 -0.39
N HIS A 176 35.84 -4.69 0.23
CA HIS A 176 35.04 -5.91 0.08
C HIS A 176 33.54 -5.58 0.12
N GLU A 177 32.73 -6.39 -0.57
CA GLU A 177 31.28 -6.34 -0.43
C GLU A 177 30.84 -7.00 0.87
N ILE A 178 29.73 -6.54 1.45
CA ILE A 178 29.13 -7.16 2.63
C ILE A 178 28.14 -8.25 2.15
N PRO A 179 28.42 -9.54 2.38
CA PRO A 179 27.60 -10.64 1.85
C PRO A 179 26.26 -10.85 2.60
N VAL A 180 26.01 -10.11 3.68
CA VAL A 180 24.82 -10.24 4.54
C VAL A 180 24.12 -8.89 4.64
N ASP A 181 22.80 -8.87 4.46
CA ASP A 181 21.97 -7.65 4.46
C ASP A 181 21.88 -7.05 5.88
N GLN A 182 22.94 -6.36 6.29
CA GLN A 182 22.99 -5.59 7.54
C GLN A 182 22.63 -4.12 7.31
N GLY A 183 22.26 -3.75 6.08
CA GLY A 183 21.96 -2.37 5.70
C GLY A 183 23.19 -1.48 5.52
N LEU A 184 24.30 -2.09 5.08
CA LEU A 184 25.52 -1.47 4.59
C LEU A 184 26.00 -2.34 3.42
N ASP A 185 26.58 -1.76 2.38
CA ASP A 185 26.79 -2.47 1.11
C ASP A 185 28.27 -2.89 0.92
N VAL A 186 29.20 -2.03 1.35
CA VAL A 186 30.65 -2.22 1.18
C VAL A 186 31.36 -1.91 2.50
N PHE A 187 32.42 -2.63 2.81
CA PHE A 187 33.40 -2.21 3.80
C PHE A 187 34.78 -2.12 3.17
N ALA A 188 35.64 -1.28 3.73
CA ALA A 188 37.02 -1.20 3.28
C ALA A 188 37.97 -0.90 4.42
N GLU A 189 39.18 -1.45 4.37
CA GLU A 189 40.22 -1.20 5.34
C GLU A 189 41.34 -0.34 4.74
N LYS A 190 41.85 0.61 5.52
CA LYS A 190 43.10 1.32 5.21
C LYS A 190 43.77 1.79 6.48
N ASN A 191 45.09 1.62 6.57
CA ASN A 191 45.89 1.98 7.75
C ASN A 191 45.37 1.35 9.05
N ASN A 192 45.00 0.06 9.00
CA ASN A 192 44.48 -0.69 10.15
C ASN A 192 43.19 -0.10 10.75
N LYS A 193 42.41 0.60 9.92
CA LYS A 193 41.12 1.17 10.25
C LYS A 193 40.06 0.72 9.25
N LEU A 194 38.91 0.29 9.76
CA LEU A 194 37.80 -0.24 9.00
C LEU A 194 36.74 0.84 8.78
N TYR A 195 36.28 0.97 7.54
CA TYR A 195 35.24 1.92 7.12
C TYR A 195 34.07 1.16 6.50
N HIS A 196 32.87 1.66 6.72
CA HIS A 196 31.65 1.08 6.18
C HIS A 196 30.94 2.08 5.27
N PHE A 197 30.33 1.56 4.20
CA PHE A 197 29.74 2.38 3.15
C PHE A 197 28.33 1.89 2.81
N GLN A 198 27.38 2.82 2.80
CA GLN A 198 26.11 2.65 2.11
C GLN A 198 26.18 3.38 0.77
N VAL A 199 25.92 2.66 -0.31
CA VAL A 199 25.91 3.17 -1.67
C VAL A 199 24.46 3.36 -2.13
N LYS A 200 24.18 4.50 -2.78
CA LYS A 200 22.89 4.74 -3.43
C LYS A 200 23.13 5.30 -4.84
N HIS A 201 22.49 4.66 -5.81
CA HIS A 201 22.48 5.14 -7.19
C HIS A 201 21.34 6.15 -7.39
N LYS A 202 21.63 7.25 -8.09
CA LYS A 202 20.63 8.29 -8.40
C LYS A 202 20.83 8.84 -9.80
N VAL A 203 19.79 8.73 -10.63
CA VAL A 203 19.71 9.43 -11.92
C VAL A 203 19.08 10.79 -11.69
N LEU A 204 19.75 11.88 -12.04
CA LEU A 204 19.26 13.22 -11.72
C LEU A 204 18.03 13.63 -12.53
N SER A 205 17.87 13.12 -13.76
CA SER A 205 16.75 13.46 -14.65
C SER A 205 15.40 12.91 -14.18
N ASP A 206 15.37 11.91 -13.30
CA ASP A 206 14.14 11.21 -12.92
C ASP A 206 13.36 11.88 -11.77
N GLY A 207 13.91 12.92 -11.13
CA GLY A 207 13.28 13.63 -10.01
C GLY A 207 13.06 12.81 -8.72
N ARG A 208 13.43 11.52 -8.68
CA ARG A 208 13.22 10.63 -7.52
C ARG A 208 14.15 10.96 -6.36
N PRO A 209 13.71 10.89 -5.10
CA PRO A 209 14.63 11.09 -4.00
C PRO A 209 15.60 9.92 -3.85
N ILE A 210 16.74 10.19 -3.20
CA ILE A 210 17.51 9.13 -2.55
C ILE A 210 16.77 8.78 -1.26
N SER A 211 16.48 7.50 -1.06
CA SER A 211 15.76 7.00 0.12
C SER A 211 16.72 6.27 1.05
N LEU A 212 16.71 6.66 2.33
CA LEU A 212 17.39 5.94 3.41
C LEU A 212 16.34 5.40 4.38
N THR A 213 16.28 4.08 4.54
CA THR A 213 15.38 3.45 5.52
C THR A 213 15.75 3.86 6.93
N LYS A 214 14.81 4.39 7.69
CA LYS A 214 15.07 4.90 9.05
C LYS A 214 15.69 3.84 9.97
N SER A 215 15.08 2.65 9.99
CA SER A 215 15.54 1.55 10.82
C SER A 215 16.99 1.14 10.54
N THR A 216 17.41 1.22 9.28
CA THR A 216 18.78 0.91 8.89
C THR A 216 19.72 2.04 9.28
N PHE A 217 19.37 3.28 8.91
CA PHE A 217 20.15 4.47 9.21
C PHE A 217 20.47 4.60 10.71
N GLU A 218 19.44 4.42 11.55
CA GLU A 218 19.56 4.54 13.01
C GLU A 218 20.33 3.37 13.63
N LYS A 219 20.26 2.18 13.04
CA LYS A 219 20.93 0.98 13.55
C LYS A 219 22.42 0.92 13.15
N THR A 220 22.75 1.33 11.93
CA THR A 220 24.09 1.16 11.36
C THR A 220 24.94 2.42 11.48
N GLY A 221 24.36 3.54 11.89
CA GLY A 221 25.06 4.83 12.02
C GLY A 221 26.25 4.81 13.00
N GLY A 222 27.35 5.47 12.62
CA GLY A 222 28.57 5.50 13.40
C GLY A 222 29.67 6.39 12.81
N GLY A 223 30.78 6.56 13.55
CA GLY A 223 31.87 7.46 13.18
C GLY A 223 32.62 7.08 11.89
N ASP A 224 32.68 5.77 11.59
CA ASP A 224 33.39 5.23 10.43
C ASP A 224 32.45 4.80 9.30
N VAL A 225 31.23 5.33 9.30
CA VAL A 225 30.18 5.05 8.31
C VAL A 225 30.06 6.23 7.34
N TYR A 226 29.99 5.92 6.05
CA TYR A 226 29.92 6.88 4.97
C TYR A 226 28.80 6.51 3.99
N TYR A 227 28.22 7.53 3.37
CA TYR A 227 27.26 7.40 2.29
C TYR A 227 27.93 7.80 0.99
N ILE A 228 27.83 6.94 -0.03
CA ILE A 228 28.30 7.22 -1.38
C ILE A 228 27.07 7.34 -2.28
N PHE A 229 26.78 8.56 -2.72
CA PHE A 229 25.74 8.78 -3.73
C PHE A 229 26.41 8.83 -5.11
N VAL A 230 26.12 7.80 -5.92
CA VAL A 230 26.58 7.72 -7.31
C VAL A 230 25.53 8.43 -8.15
N LEU A 231 25.87 9.64 -8.58
CA LEU A 231 24.99 10.53 -9.32
C LEU A 231 25.25 10.39 -10.82
N LEU A 232 24.22 10.01 -11.57
CA LEU A 232 24.24 10.01 -13.02
C LEU A 232 23.57 11.28 -13.56
N SER A 233 24.36 12.12 -14.23
CA SER A 233 23.93 13.32 -14.92
C SER A 233 24.35 13.25 -16.38
N GLU A 234 23.39 13.23 -17.30
CA GLU A 234 23.67 13.04 -18.74
C GLU A 234 24.49 11.75 -18.93
N ASP A 235 25.77 11.86 -19.26
CA ASP A 235 26.70 10.73 -19.44
C ASP A 235 27.84 10.68 -18.41
N LYS A 236 27.77 11.52 -17.36
CA LYS A 236 28.80 11.58 -16.31
C LYS A 236 28.31 10.95 -15.02
N ARG A 237 29.20 10.17 -14.41
CA ARG A 237 29.04 9.61 -13.07
C ARG A 237 29.91 10.39 -12.11
N GLU A 238 29.27 10.98 -11.12
CA GLU A 238 29.89 11.81 -10.10
C GLU A 238 29.58 11.21 -8.72
N PHE A 239 30.51 11.32 -7.77
CA PHE A 239 30.36 10.74 -6.45
C PHE A 239 30.21 11.83 -5.40
N LEU A 240 29.16 11.76 -4.59
CA LEU A 240 29.13 12.45 -3.31
C LEU A 240 29.53 11.45 -2.22
N VAL A 241 30.65 11.72 -1.53
CA VAL A 241 31.14 10.88 -0.43
C VAL A 241 30.94 11.65 0.87
N ILE A 242 30.03 11.16 1.70
CA ILE A 242 29.43 11.93 2.79
C ILE A 242 29.58 11.14 4.10
N PRO A 243 30.28 11.67 5.11
CA PRO A 243 30.31 11.05 6.44
C PRO A 243 28.92 11.00 7.09
N TYR A 244 28.66 9.95 7.87
CA TYR A 244 27.37 9.74 8.56
C TYR A 244 26.87 10.97 9.33
N HIS A 245 27.74 11.64 10.08
CA HIS A 245 27.35 12.78 10.93
C HIS A 245 26.78 13.97 10.14
N PHE A 246 27.19 14.18 8.89
CA PHE A 246 26.59 15.21 8.03
C PHE A 246 25.18 14.80 7.60
N VAL A 247 24.97 13.53 7.25
CA VAL A 247 23.65 13.01 6.89
C VAL A 247 22.70 13.07 8.10
N ASP A 248 23.17 12.71 9.29
CA ASP A 248 22.44 12.83 10.55
C ASP A 248 22.06 14.30 10.84
N HIS A 249 23.01 15.23 10.67
CA HIS A 249 22.73 16.66 10.83
C HIS A 249 21.65 17.15 9.87
N TRP A 250 21.71 16.77 8.58
CA TRP A 250 20.69 17.14 7.60
C TRP A 250 19.31 16.57 7.91
N ILE A 251 19.24 15.35 8.45
CA ILE A 251 17.97 14.77 8.90
C ILE A 251 17.39 15.59 10.07
N ARG A 252 18.23 15.92 11.06
CA ARG A 252 17.81 16.71 12.24
C ARG A 252 17.39 18.14 11.88
N ASP A 253 18.06 18.73 10.89
CA ASP A 253 17.76 20.08 10.38
C ASP A 253 16.51 20.10 9.48
N GLY A 254 15.89 18.95 9.19
CA GLY A 254 14.70 18.85 8.35
C GLY A 254 14.97 19.01 6.85
N VAL A 255 16.23 18.85 6.42
CA VAL A 255 16.61 18.86 5.00
C VAL A 255 16.07 17.63 4.28
N ALA A 256 16.01 16.49 4.97
CA ALA A 256 15.36 15.28 4.46
C ALA A 256 13.86 15.31 4.75
N ILE A 257 13.04 14.92 3.77
CA ILE A 257 11.60 14.74 3.99
C ILE A 257 11.36 13.41 4.71
N ASP A 258 10.70 13.49 5.85
CA ASP A 258 10.26 12.32 6.61
C ASP A 258 8.98 11.72 6.01
N SER A 259 9.07 10.51 5.46
CA SER A 259 7.94 9.77 4.90
C SER A 259 7.25 8.81 5.88
N GLY A 260 7.67 8.80 7.14
CA GLY A 260 7.33 7.80 8.16
C GLY A 260 8.33 6.65 8.20
N LYS A 261 8.53 5.95 7.07
CA LYS A 261 9.43 4.78 6.97
C LYS A 261 10.86 5.14 6.57
N ASP A 262 11.02 6.14 5.72
CA ASP A 262 12.28 6.50 5.09
C ASP A 262 12.57 8.01 5.20
N TYR A 263 13.84 8.37 5.23
CA TYR A 263 14.34 9.73 5.02
C TYR A 263 14.60 9.95 3.53
N LEU A 264 13.95 10.98 2.94
CA LEU A 264 13.99 11.25 1.51
C LEU A 264 14.81 12.50 1.19
N PHE A 265 15.87 12.33 0.42
CA PHE A 265 16.74 13.41 -0.04
C PHE A 265 16.51 13.72 -1.52
N TYR A 266 16.02 14.92 -1.82
CA TYR A 266 15.85 15.38 -3.19
C TYR A 266 17.08 16.16 -3.63
N ILE A 267 17.91 15.55 -4.48
CA ILE A 267 19.12 16.19 -5.02
C ILE A 267 18.86 16.68 -6.43
N GLN A 268 19.32 17.90 -6.73
CA GLN A 268 19.28 18.52 -8.04
C GLN A 268 20.63 19.16 -8.38
N LYS A 269 20.91 19.31 -9.68
CA LYS A 269 22.06 20.07 -10.19
C LYS A 269 21.53 21.39 -10.76
N ARG A 270 21.96 22.52 -10.19
CA ARG A 270 21.66 23.89 -10.67
C ARG A 270 22.96 24.67 -10.80
N ASP A 271 23.17 25.35 -11.92
CA ASP A 271 24.39 26.13 -12.19
C ASP A 271 25.69 25.32 -12.00
N GLY A 272 25.67 24.05 -12.44
CA GLY A 272 26.79 23.11 -12.29
C GLY A 272 27.01 22.60 -10.86
N LYS A 273 26.20 23.04 -9.88
CA LYS A 273 26.34 22.72 -8.46
C LYS A 273 25.25 21.78 -7.97
N TYR A 274 25.64 20.82 -7.15
CA TYR A 274 24.71 19.95 -6.43
C TYR A 274 24.10 20.67 -5.23
N LYS A 275 22.78 20.56 -5.09
CA LYS A 275 21.99 21.12 -3.99
C LYS A 275 20.85 20.18 -3.62
N PHE A 276 20.36 20.32 -2.40
CA PHE A 276 19.05 19.78 -2.06
C PHE A 276 17.94 20.62 -2.70
N LYS A 277 16.79 19.99 -2.96
CA LYS A 277 15.62 20.67 -3.48
C LYS A 277 15.04 21.56 -2.39
N ASP A 278 14.77 22.81 -2.74
CA ASP A 278 14.16 23.82 -1.86
C ASP A 278 14.98 24.15 -0.59
N VAL A 279 16.27 23.80 -0.57
CA VAL A 279 17.24 24.12 0.50
C VAL A 279 18.52 24.65 -0.13
N ASP A 280 18.77 25.96 0.00
CA ASP A 280 19.90 26.63 -0.66
C ASP A 280 21.19 26.72 0.19
N ASP A 281 21.07 26.59 1.51
CA ASP A 281 22.19 26.81 2.45
C ASP A 281 23.13 25.59 2.59
N VAL A 282 22.71 24.42 2.08
CA VAL A 282 23.52 23.20 2.13
C VAL A 282 24.29 23.02 0.82
N ASN A 283 25.60 23.25 0.89
CA ASN A 283 26.49 23.05 -0.25
C ASN A 283 26.95 21.60 -0.37
N LEU A 284 26.31 20.81 -1.24
CA LEU A 284 26.71 19.42 -1.49
C LEU A 284 28.04 19.28 -2.25
N ASN A 285 28.50 20.33 -2.93
CA ASN A 285 29.72 20.26 -3.75
C ASN A 285 30.99 20.09 -2.91
N SER A 286 30.96 20.39 -1.61
CA SER A 286 32.08 20.09 -0.72
C SER A 286 32.36 18.58 -0.63
N PHE A 287 31.33 17.75 -0.86
CA PHE A 287 31.38 16.29 -0.84
C PHE A 287 31.59 15.66 -2.22
N LEU A 288 31.63 16.46 -3.29
CA LEU A 288 31.93 15.98 -4.65
C LEU A 288 33.36 15.44 -4.69
N ASP A 289 33.50 14.19 -5.13
CA ASP A 289 34.73 13.40 -5.04
C ASP A 289 35.37 13.46 -3.64
N GLY A 290 34.52 13.47 -2.61
CA GLY A 290 34.86 13.64 -1.20
C GLY A 290 35.66 12.50 -0.56
N TRP A 291 36.37 11.68 -1.33
CA TRP A 291 37.17 10.55 -0.84
C TRP A 291 38.17 10.94 0.26
N ARG A 292 38.61 12.20 0.28
CA ARG A 292 39.47 12.81 1.32
C ARG A 292 38.86 12.82 2.73
N TYR A 293 37.54 12.65 2.84
CA TYR A 293 36.86 12.60 4.14
C TYR A 293 37.05 11.26 4.85
N ILE A 294 37.49 10.23 4.14
CA ILE A 294 37.78 8.90 4.69
C ILE A 294 39.19 8.95 5.30
N LYS A 295 39.27 8.98 6.64
CA LYS A 295 40.52 9.17 7.40
C LYS A 295 40.69 8.17 8.53
#